data_AF-A4SAC9-F1
#
_entry.id   AF-A4SAC9-F1
#
_cell.length_a   1.000
_cell.length_b   1.000
_cell.length_c   1.000
_cell.angle_alpha   90.00
_cell.angle_beta   90.00
_cell.angle_gamma   90.00
#
_symmetry.space_group_name_H-M   'P 1'
#
loop_
_entity.id
_entity.type
_entity.pdbx_description
1 polymer ?
#
loop_
_entity_poly.entity_id
_entity_poly.type
_entity_poly.pdbx_seq_one_letter_code
_entity_poly.pdbx_strand_id
1 'polypeptide(L)'
;WLRYAMLGNETERRWVFETLDAMREIGADVARTWAFLDGDESSYDGRSTQPRRGEFNERAFVGLDEVLYECERRRIRVILTLTNYWDDYGGIARYARWAREEGETSAYRREDFFTSPKCRDAFEAFVAKVVTRTNTFTNVAYKDDPTIFAYQLINEPRLPGDDRGDVFHEWATYFGALVKRLDEGNHLVSVGTEGFFMRGEGVEANPFAGAERQGVDVDRLRESDAVDFVAAHVWTDDWMDSDDESKLRFLERWIRAHLAKSANDKPIVFEEFGKKRPLAVRDAYFARTFELLREDDRRRAGALFWLLSPAEIEDYDGFTV
;
A
#
# COMPACT_ATOMS: atom_id res chain seq x y z
N TRP A 1 5.90 5.91 -9.94
CA TRP A 1 4.67 5.43 -10.58
C TRP A 1 3.72 6.60 -10.76
N LEU A 2 2.68 6.93 -9.97
CA LEU A 2 1.68 8.00 -10.24
C LEU A 2 2.08 9.41 -10.76
N ARG A 3 3.37 9.71 -10.97
CA ARG A 3 3.86 10.84 -11.74
C ARG A 3 3.84 10.49 -13.24
N TYR A 4 2.70 10.64 -13.93
CA TYR A 4 2.57 10.29 -15.35
C TYR A 4 2.06 11.41 -16.27
N ALA A 5 2.72 11.48 -17.43
CA ALA A 5 2.36 11.97 -18.78
C ALA A 5 1.44 13.20 -18.93
N MET A 6 0.27 13.20 -18.30
CA MET A 6 -0.64 14.35 -18.26
C MET A 6 -0.32 15.33 -17.12
N LEU A 7 0.53 14.89 -16.19
CA LEU A 7 0.99 15.60 -15.01
C LEU A 7 2.53 15.65 -14.91
N GLY A 8 3.23 14.87 -15.74
CA GLY A 8 4.70 14.75 -15.79
C GLY A 8 5.21 14.82 -17.22
N ASN A 9 6.40 15.41 -17.44
CA ASN A 9 6.95 15.56 -18.79
C ASN A 9 7.31 14.20 -19.44
N GLU A 10 7.61 14.19 -20.74
CA GLU A 10 7.93 12.97 -21.52
C GLU A 10 9.00 12.07 -20.87
N THR A 11 9.89 12.65 -20.06
CA THR A 11 10.92 11.92 -19.30
C THR A 11 10.32 11.01 -18.23
N GLU A 12 9.40 11.51 -17.40
CA GLU A 12 8.79 10.71 -16.33
C GLU A 12 7.94 9.57 -16.91
N ARG A 13 7.25 9.82 -18.03
CA ARG A 13 6.54 8.78 -18.77
C ARG A 13 7.50 7.69 -19.27
N ARG A 14 8.65 8.08 -19.83
CA ARG A 14 9.68 7.13 -20.28
C ARG A 14 10.21 6.29 -19.13
N TRP A 15 10.53 6.91 -17.99
CA TRP A 15 11.06 6.22 -16.82
C TRP A 15 10.17 5.08 -16.36
N VAL A 16 8.86 5.24 -16.49
CA VAL A 16 7.97 4.17 -16.09
C VAL A 16 7.99 3.04 -17.07
N PHE A 17 7.98 3.35 -18.37
CA PHE A 17 8.01 2.29 -19.37
C PHE A 17 9.30 1.47 -19.18
N GLU A 18 10.41 2.14 -18.87
CA GLU A 18 11.65 1.50 -18.43
C GLU A 18 11.47 0.67 -17.16
N THR A 19 10.80 1.18 -16.12
CA THR A 19 10.50 0.37 -14.91
C THR A 19 9.67 -0.86 -15.23
N LEU A 20 8.61 -0.72 -16.02
CA LEU A 20 7.71 -1.79 -16.41
C LEU A 20 8.40 -2.83 -17.30
N ASP A 21 9.27 -2.40 -18.21
CA ASP A 21 10.09 -3.29 -19.02
C ASP A 21 11.11 -4.04 -18.14
N ALA A 22 11.74 -3.36 -17.18
CA ALA A 22 12.62 -4.00 -16.18
C ALA A 22 11.88 -5.01 -15.30
N MET A 23 10.65 -4.71 -14.85
CA MET A 23 9.80 -5.67 -14.12
C MET A 23 9.59 -6.95 -14.92
N ARG A 24 9.26 -6.82 -16.21
CA ARG A 24 9.09 -7.97 -17.10
C ARG A 24 10.40 -8.76 -17.27
N GLU A 25 11.53 -8.07 -17.38
CA GLU A 25 12.85 -8.70 -17.53
C GLU A 25 13.26 -9.53 -16.31
N ILE A 26 12.95 -9.05 -15.10
CA ILE A 26 13.22 -9.79 -13.85
C ILE A 26 12.14 -10.83 -13.52
N GLY A 27 11.07 -10.91 -14.33
CA GLY A 27 9.97 -11.85 -14.14
C GLY A 27 8.99 -11.48 -13.02
N ALA A 28 8.89 -10.20 -12.65
CA ALA A 28 7.87 -9.72 -11.72
C ALA A 28 6.49 -9.70 -12.41
N ASP A 29 5.48 -10.19 -11.71
CA ASP A 29 4.11 -10.37 -12.21
C ASP A 29 3.09 -9.42 -11.54
N VAL A 30 3.44 -8.80 -10.41
CA VAL A 30 2.61 -7.84 -9.68
C VAL A 30 3.42 -6.57 -9.37
N ALA A 31 2.83 -5.41 -9.65
CA ALA A 31 3.26 -4.10 -9.17
C ALA A 31 2.33 -3.63 -8.05
N ARG A 32 2.87 -2.99 -7.02
CA ARG A 32 2.07 -2.22 -6.05
C ARG A 32 2.31 -0.75 -6.27
N THR A 33 1.23 0.03 -6.34
CA THR A 33 1.33 1.44 -6.64
C THR A 33 0.20 2.24 -5.99
N TRP A 34 0.44 3.54 -5.90
CA TRP A 34 -0.52 4.50 -5.37
C TRP A 34 -1.63 4.73 -6.40
N ALA A 35 -2.86 4.90 -5.93
CA ALA A 35 -3.97 5.42 -6.73
C ALA A 35 -4.34 6.87 -6.32
N PHE A 36 -3.64 7.43 -5.34
CA PHE A 36 -3.90 8.73 -4.71
C PHE A 36 -2.74 9.71 -4.88
N LEU A 37 -3.11 10.98 -4.85
CA LEU A 37 -2.25 12.15 -4.75
C LEU A 37 -3.13 13.27 -4.17
N ASP A 38 -3.30 13.24 -2.84
CA ASP A 38 -4.25 14.07 -2.09
C ASP A 38 -3.63 15.44 -1.78
N GLY A 39 -4.19 16.53 -2.28
CA GLY A 39 -3.54 17.84 -2.12
C GLY A 39 -3.90 18.78 -3.24
N ASP A 40 -3.82 20.09 -3.06
CA ASP A 40 -4.25 21.05 -4.08
C ASP A 40 -3.28 21.13 -5.28
N GLU A 41 -3.65 21.90 -6.31
CA GLU A 41 -2.82 22.15 -7.49
C GLU A 41 -1.48 22.85 -7.18
N SER A 42 -1.26 23.35 -5.98
CA SER A 42 0.08 23.85 -5.59
C SER A 42 0.96 22.75 -5.00
N SER A 43 0.37 21.61 -4.67
CA SER A 43 1.05 20.44 -4.15
C SER A 43 1.67 19.61 -5.29
N TYR A 44 2.80 18.95 -5.00
CA TYR A 44 3.44 17.98 -5.88
C TYR A 44 3.67 18.45 -7.33
N ASP A 45 4.04 19.72 -7.54
CA ASP A 45 4.28 20.31 -8.87
C ASP A 45 3.05 20.36 -9.78
N GLY A 46 1.90 20.82 -9.26
CA GLY A 46 0.67 20.91 -10.08
C GLY A 46 -0.18 19.65 -10.08
N ARG A 47 0.25 18.60 -9.37
CA ARG A 47 -0.27 17.24 -9.54
C ARG A 47 -1.11 16.84 -8.35
N SER A 48 -2.31 16.35 -8.65
CA SER A 48 -3.25 15.88 -7.64
C SER A 48 -4.31 15.01 -8.28
N THR A 49 -4.67 13.89 -7.65
CA THR A 49 -5.90 13.13 -7.99
C THR A 49 -7.12 13.76 -7.37
N GLN A 50 -6.97 14.39 -6.20
CA GLN A 50 -8.03 15.03 -5.44
C GLN A 50 -7.56 16.39 -4.88
N PRO A 51 -7.71 17.49 -5.66
CA PRO A 51 -7.28 18.83 -5.25
C PRO A 51 -7.98 19.34 -3.99
N ARG A 52 -9.27 19.04 -3.89
CA ARG A 52 -10.16 19.39 -2.78
C ARG A 52 -11.09 18.22 -2.50
N ARG A 53 -11.69 18.21 -1.31
CA ARG A 53 -12.71 17.22 -0.96
C ARG A 53 -13.82 17.18 -2.03
N GLY A 54 -14.04 16.00 -2.59
CA GLY A 54 -15.05 15.75 -3.64
C GLY A 54 -14.70 16.26 -5.05
N GLU A 55 -13.57 16.95 -5.25
CA GLU A 55 -13.10 17.38 -6.57
C GLU A 55 -12.03 16.41 -7.08
N PHE A 56 -12.24 15.83 -8.26
CA PHE A 56 -11.32 14.85 -8.85
C PHE A 56 -10.68 15.38 -10.11
N ASN A 57 -9.37 15.26 -10.23
CA ASN A 57 -8.62 15.73 -11.39
C ASN A 57 -8.54 14.66 -12.48
N GLU A 58 -9.26 14.88 -13.57
CA GLU A 58 -9.31 13.93 -14.69
C GLU A 58 -7.94 13.66 -15.32
N ARG A 59 -7.03 14.66 -15.36
CA ARG A 59 -5.69 14.46 -15.92
C ARG A 59 -4.88 13.44 -15.13
N ALA A 60 -5.00 13.45 -13.80
CA ALA A 60 -4.34 12.49 -12.94
C ALA A 60 -4.84 11.06 -13.21
N PHE A 61 -6.15 10.92 -13.34
CA PHE A 61 -6.76 9.63 -13.59
C PHE A 61 -6.52 9.09 -14.99
N VAL A 62 -6.40 9.94 -16.02
CA VAL A 62 -5.91 9.51 -17.34
C VAL A 62 -4.46 9.03 -17.25
N GLY A 63 -3.64 9.63 -16.40
CA GLY A 63 -2.29 9.12 -16.10
C GLY A 63 -2.34 7.70 -15.52
N LEU A 64 -3.19 7.45 -14.53
CA LEU A 64 -3.37 6.11 -13.95
C LEU A 64 -3.93 5.10 -14.97
N ASP A 65 -4.83 5.52 -15.86
CA ASP A 65 -5.34 4.69 -16.95
C ASP A 65 -4.23 4.18 -17.87
N GLU A 66 -3.29 5.05 -18.23
CA GLU A 66 -2.15 4.71 -19.08
C GLU A 66 -1.25 3.67 -18.39
N VAL A 67 -1.05 3.79 -17.07
CA VAL A 67 -0.28 2.79 -16.31
C VAL A 67 -0.91 1.42 -16.39
N LEU A 68 -2.22 1.34 -16.12
CA LEU A 68 -2.94 0.07 -16.18
C LEU A 68 -2.90 -0.51 -17.60
N TYR A 69 -3.08 0.33 -18.62
CA TYR A 69 -2.96 -0.10 -20.02
C TYR A 69 -1.55 -0.65 -20.33
N GLU A 70 -0.49 0.00 -19.87
CA GLU A 70 0.89 -0.43 -20.13
C GLU A 70 1.31 -1.64 -19.29
N CYS A 71 0.72 -1.81 -18.10
CA CYS A 71 0.79 -3.02 -17.28
C CYS A 71 0.12 -4.21 -17.98
N GLU A 72 -1.10 -4.02 -18.51
CA GLU A 72 -1.85 -5.05 -19.27
C GLU A 72 -1.00 -5.58 -20.42
N ARG A 73 -0.42 -4.67 -21.22
CA ARG A 73 0.44 -5.01 -22.36
C ARG A 73 1.68 -5.81 -21.99
N ARG A 74 2.14 -5.71 -20.74
CA ARG A 74 3.30 -6.43 -20.19
C ARG A 74 2.90 -7.61 -19.30
N ARG A 75 1.60 -7.86 -19.11
CA ARG A 75 1.06 -8.90 -18.23
C ARG A 75 1.49 -8.73 -16.77
N ILE A 76 1.62 -7.47 -16.34
CA ILE A 76 1.87 -7.12 -14.93
C ILE A 76 0.52 -6.76 -14.33
N ARG A 77 0.15 -7.39 -13.21
CA ARG A 77 -1.05 -7.02 -12.45
C ARG A 77 -0.74 -5.97 -11.40
N VAL A 78 -1.74 -5.23 -10.93
CA VAL A 78 -1.52 -4.04 -10.10
C VAL A 78 -2.32 -4.06 -8.80
N ILE A 79 -1.64 -3.89 -7.66
CA ILE A 79 -2.27 -3.51 -6.39
C ILE A 79 -2.40 -1.99 -6.38
N LEU A 80 -3.62 -1.49 -6.27
CA LEU A 80 -3.94 -0.06 -6.19
C LEU A 80 -4.21 0.34 -4.74
N THR A 81 -3.25 1.00 -4.10
CA THR A 81 -3.43 1.52 -2.74
C THR A 81 -4.14 2.87 -2.77
N LEU A 82 -5.20 3.03 -1.97
CA LEU A 82 -6.20 4.09 -2.13
C LEU A 82 -5.93 5.34 -1.29
N THR A 83 -5.09 5.27 -0.25
CA THR A 83 -4.59 6.46 0.47
C THR A 83 -3.31 6.12 1.25
N ASN A 84 -2.70 7.11 1.90
CA ASN A 84 -1.50 6.97 2.70
C ASN A 84 -1.74 7.33 4.17
N TYR A 85 -1.16 6.57 5.09
CA TYR A 85 -1.06 7.00 6.47
C TYR A 85 -0.09 8.20 6.64
N TRP A 86 0.99 8.19 5.86
CA TRP A 86 2.01 9.24 5.89
C TRP A 86 1.62 10.46 5.08
N ASP A 87 2.38 11.55 5.25
CA ASP A 87 2.10 12.84 4.61
C ASP A 87 2.54 12.89 3.13
N ASP A 88 3.34 11.90 2.69
CA ASP A 88 3.74 11.79 1.29
C ASP A 88 2.52 11.60 0.40
N TYR A 89 2.42 12.46 -0.61
CA TYR A 89 1.25 12.54 -1.50
C TYR A 89 -0.06 12.85 -0.75
N GLY A 90 0.05 13.49 0.42
CA GLY A 90 -1.01 14.09 1.20
C GLY A 90 -1.50 13.19 2.32
N GLY A 91 -2.01 12.03 1.92
CA GLY A 91 -2.52 11.01 2.82
C GLY A 91 -3.67 11.48 3.70
N ILE A 92 -3.94 10.70 4.75
CA ILE A 92 -5.07 10.90 5.66
C ILE A 92 -4.99 12.24 6.42
N ALA A 93 -3.80 12.82 6.57
CA ALA A 93 -3.63 14.17 7.14
C ALA A 93 -4.30 15.24 6.26
N ARG A 94 -4.34 15.06 4.94
CA ARG A 94 -5.05 15.96 4.02
C ARG A 94 -6.57 15.85 4.20
N TYR A 95 -7.10 14.64 4.38
CA TYR A 95 -8.52 14.43 4.67
C TYR A 95 -8.95 15.10 5.98
N ALA A 96 -8.18 14.94 7.07
CA ALA A 96 -8.45 15.60 8.35
C ALA A 96 -8.45 17.13 8.22
N ARG A 97 -7.55 17.68 7.39
CA ARG A 97 -7.53 19.11 7.07
C ARG A 97 -8.81 19.56 6.35
N TRP A 98 -9.23 18.85 5.31
CA TRP A 98 -10.47 19.17 4.59
C TRP A 98 -11.70 19.11 5.51
N ALA A 99 -11.79 18.10 6.38
CA ALA A 99 -12.87 18.00 7.36
C ALA A 99 -12.94 19.24 8.27
N ARG A 100 -11.78 19.71 8.75
CA ARG A 100 -11.67 20.92 9.58
C ARG A 100 -12.02 22.20 8.83
N GLU A 101 -11.58 22.33 7.58
CA GLU A 101 -11.92 23.48 6.72
C GLU A 101 -13.43 23.60 6.49
N GLU A 102 -14.15 22.48 6.51
CA GLU A 102 -15.60 22.45 6.48
C GLU A 102 -16.27 22.48 7.87
N GLY A 103 -15.53 22.80 8.93
CA GLY A 103 -16.07 23.06 10.26
C GLY A 103 -16.13 21.87 11.24
N GLU A 104 -15.57 20.70 10.90
CA GLU A 104 -15.41 19.61 11.87
C GLU A 104 -14.15 19.83 12.73
N THR A 105 -14.33 20.54 13.84
CA THR A 105 -13.23 20.95 14.71
C THR A 105 -12.53 19.79 15.43
N SER A 106 -13.15 18.62 15.49
CA SER A 106 -12.57 17.39 16.05
C SER A 106 -11.51 16.73 15.15
N ALA A 107 -11.47 17.05 13.84
CA ALA A 107 -10.50 16.48 12.90
C ALA A 107 -9.17 17.26 12.91
N TYR A 108 -8.39 17.09 13.97
CA TYR A 108 -7.15 17.84 14.18
C TYR A 108 -5.90 17.03 13.85
N ARG A 109 -5.87 15.77 14.29
CA ARG A 109 -4.79 14.81 14.04
C ARG A 109 -5.08 14.03 12.76
N ARG A 110 -4.03 13.47 12.16
CA ARG A 110 -4.19 12.57 11.00
C ARG A 110 -5.06 11.35 11.36
N GLU A 111 -4.92 10.85 12.57
CA GLU A 111 -5.65 9.68 13.07
C GLU A 111 -7.17 9.94 13.20
N ASP A 112 -7.61 11.19 13.29
CA ASP A 112 -9.03 11.52 13.33
C ASP A 112 -9.74 11.18 12.01
N PHE A 113 -8.97 10.90 10.95
CA PHE A 113 -9.48 10.32 9.71
C PHE A 113 -10.32 9.06 9.92
N PHE A 114 -9.95 8.20 10.88
CA PHE A 114 -10.63 6.92 11.09
C PHE A 114 -12.01 7.05 11.76
N THR A 115 -12.29 8.19 12.42
CA THR A 115 -13.53 8.41 13.17
C THR A 115 -14.36 9.59 12.66
N SER A 116 -13.75 10.51 11.92
CA SER A 116 -14.41 11.70 11.38
C SER A 116 -15.44 11.32 10.29
N PRO A 117 -16.72 11.73 10.44
CA PRO A 117 -17.73 11.54 9.41
C PRO A 117 -17.37 12.24 8.09
N LYS A 118 -16.78 13.44 8.12
CA LYS A 118 -16.41 14.15 6.88
C LYS A 118 -15.25 13.48 6.15
N CYS A 119 -14.27 12.96 6.89
CA CYS A 119 -13.19 12.16 6.33
C CYS A 119 -13.73 10.89 5.69
N ARG A 120 -14.63 10.19 6.39
CA ARG A 120 -15.32 9.01 5.86
C ARG A 120 -16.06 9.33 4.56
N ASP A 121 -16.91 10.34 4.53
CA ASP A 121 -17.66 10.74 3.33
C ASP A 121 -16.73 11.09 2.16
N ALA A 122 -15.64 11.79 2.43
CA ALA A 122 -14.65 12.16 1.42
C ALA A 122 -13.94 10.93 0.83
N PHE A 123 -13.54 9.99 1.70
CA PHE A 123 -12.86 8.77 1.28
C PHE A 123 -13.82 7.83 0.55
N GLU A 124 -15.08 7.70 0.98
CA GLU A 124 -16.11 6.96 0.25
C GLU A 124 -16.28 7.47 -1.18
N ALA A 125 -16.32 8.78 -1.37
CA ALA A 125 -16.39 9.38 -2.70
C ALA A 125 -15.14 9.08 -3.55
N PHE A 126 -13.95 9.11 -2.94
CA PHE A 126 -12.71 8.76 -3.63
C PHE A 126 -12.66 7.29 -4.04
N VAL A 127 -13.00 6.37 -3.13
CA VAL A 127 -13.11 4.93 -3.40
C VAL A 127 -14.09 4.67 -4.54
N ALA A 128 -15.28 5.30 -4.50
CA ALA A 128 -16.26 5.19 -5.57
C ALA A 128 -15.72 5.71 -6.91
N LYS A 129 -15.02 6.86 -6.91
CA LYS A 129 -14.40 7.41 -8.12
C LYS A 129 -13.37 6.47 -8.73
N VAL A 130 -12.51 5.84 -7.93
CA VAL A 130 -11.47 4.91 -8.42
C VAL A 130 -12.09 3.61 -8.94
N VAL A 131 -12.88 2.92 -8.11
CA VAL A 131 -13.37 1.56 -8.41
C VAL A 131 -14.32 1.56 -9.62
N THR A 132 -15.13 2.62 -9.76
CA THR A 132 -16.12 2.72 -10.87
C THR A 132 -15.59 3.46 -12.10
N ARG A 133 -14.33 3.91 -12.11
CA ARG A 133 -13.73 4.62 -13.25
C ARG A 133 -13.71 3.73 -14.48
N THR A 134 -14.04 4.29 -15.65
CA THR A 134 -13.74 3.68 -16.94
C THR A 134 -12.40 4.17 -17.46
N ASN A 135 -11.49 3.23 -17.73
CA ASN A 135 -10.18 3.51 -18.28
C ASN A 135 -10.31 4.13 -19.68
N THR A 136 -9.68 5.28 -19.91
CA THR A 136 -9.78 6.02 -21.18
C THR A 136 -9.00 5.39 -22.35
N PHE A 137 -8.06 4.48 -22.09
CA PHE A 137 -7.29 3.76 -23.11
C PHE A 137 -7.94 2.43 -23.50
N THR A 138 -8.53 1.70 -22.53
CA THR A 138 -9.12 0.36 -22.76
C THR A 138 -10.63 0.38 -22.88
N ASN A 139 -11.30 1.44 -22.43
CA ASN A 139 -12.76 1.54 -22.29
C ASN A 139 -13.37 0.44 -21.38
N VAL A 140 -12.57 -0.11 -20.47
CA VAL A 140 -12.99 -1.08 -19.45
C VAL A 140 -13.12 -0.36 -18.10
N ALA A 141 -14.17 -0.66 -17.33
CA ALA A 141 -14.29 -0.15 -15.98
C ALA A 141 -13.24 -0.82 -15.08
N TYR A 142 -12.63 -0.08 -14.13
CA TYR A 142 -11.61 -0.62 -13.23
C TYR A 142 -12.15 -1.84 -12.47
N LYS A 143 -13.42 -1.81 -12.03
CA LYS A 143 -14.10 -2.96 -11.43
C LYS A 143 -14.19 -4.22 -12.30
N ASP A 144 -13.98 -4.10 -13.62
CA ASP A 144 -14.01 -5.19 -14.58
C ASP A 144 -12.62 -5.44 -15.23
N ASP A 145 -11.57 -4.71 -14.83
CA ASP A 145 -10.24 -4.76 -15.43
C ASP A 145 -9.34 -5.79 -14.74
N PRO A 146 -9.07 -6.96 -15.36
CA PRO A 146 -8.28 -8.03 -14.73
C PRO A 146 -6.80 -7.68 -14.55
N THR A 147 -6.35 -6.54 -15.07
CA THR A 147 -5.02 -5.99 -14.79
C THR A 147 -4.91 -5.54 -13.34
N ILE A 148 -6.01 -5.12 -12.71
CA ILE A 148 -6.03 -4.82 -11.28
C ILE A 148 -5.99 -6.17 -10.53
N PHE A 149 -4.97 -6.36 -9.70
CA PHE A 149 -4.86 -7.53 -8.83
C PHE A 149 -5.72 -7.37 -7.59
N ALA A 150 -5.64 -6.19 -6.97
CA ALA A 150 -6.32 -5.89 -5.72
C ALA A 150 -6.49 -4.38 -5.53
N TYR A 151 -7.52 -4.01 -4.77
CA TYR A 151 -7.60 -2.71 -4.13
C TYR A 151 -7.06 -2.81 -2.70
N GLN A 152 -6.24 -1.84 -2.32
CA GLN A 152 -5.67 -1.78 -0.99
C GLN A 152 -6.10 -0.51 -0.27
N LEU A 153 -6.68 -0.65 0.92
CA LEU A 153 -7.40 0.46 1.56
C LEU A 153 -6.49 1.63 1.93
N ILE A 154 -5.30 1.36 2.45
CA ILE A 154 -4.38 2.39 2.98
C ILE A 154 -2.97 1.81 3.09
N ASN A 155 -1.97 2.64 2.78
CA ASN A 155 -0.55 2.34 3.02
C ASN A 155 -0.18 2.60 4.49
N GLU A 156 0.45 1.62 5.12
CA GLU A 156 1.04 1.64 6.48
C GLU A 156 0.18 2.32 7.57
N PRO A 157 -1.11 1.96 7.70
CA PRO A 157 -1.97 2.55 8.72
C PRO A 157 -1.43 2.32 10.13
N ARG A 158 -1.52 3.37 10.95
CA ARG A 158 -1.35 3.29 12.40
C ARG A 158 -2.45 4.09 13.09
N LEU A 159 -2.83 3.68 14.30
CA LEU A 159 -3.80 4.38 15.15
C LEU A 159 -3.39 4.26 16.64
N PRO A 160 -2.29 4.90 17.07
CA PRO A 160 -1.90 4.90 18.47
C PRO A 160 -3.00 5.47 19.37
N GLY A 161 -3.37 4.73 20.41
CA GLY A 161 -4.47 5.05 21.32
C GLY A 161 -5.76 4.26 21.06
N ASP A 162 -5.85 3.51 19.96
CA ASP A 162 -6.85 2.45 19.80
C ASP A 162 -6.32 1.16 20.43
N ASP A 163 -6.27 1.10 21.76
CA ASP A 163 -5.66 0.00 22.52
C ASP A 163 -6.28 -1.36 22.23
N ARG A 164 -7.51 -1.37 21.69
CA ARG A 164 -8.21 -2.60 21.31
C ARG A 164 -8.15 -2.90 19.81
N GLY A 165 -7.70 -1.95 18.99
CA GLY A 165 -7.77 -2.04 17.53
C GLY A 165 -9.22 -2.11 17.02
N ASP A 166 -10.20 -1.65 17.82
CA ASP A 166 -11.63 -1.77 17.48
C ASP A 166 -12.01 -0.73 16.42
N VAL A 167 -11.53 0.51 16.57
CA VAL A 167 -11.82 1.61 15.65
C VAL A 167 -11.24 1.31 14.27
N PHE A 168 -9.97 0.91 14.22
CA PHE A 168 -9.34 0.60 12.93
C PHE A 168 -9.98 -0.62 12.25
N HIS A 169 -10.29 -1.67 13.01
CA HIS A 169 -10.90 -2.87 12.45
C HIS A 169 -12.30 -2.61 11.89
N GLU A 170 -13.12 -1.81 12.57
CA GLU A 170 -14.42 -1.37 12.07
C GLU A 170 -14.28 -0.54 10.78
N TRP A 171 -13.33 0.40 10.76
CA TRP A 171 -13.03 1.21 9.58
C TRP A 171 -12.60 0.34 8.38
N ALA A 172 -11.66 -0.59 8.59
CA ALA A 172 -11.16 -1.46 7.53
C ALA A 172 -12.26 -2.41 7.03
N THR A 173 -13.07 -2.97 7.92
CA THR A 173 -14.20 -3.84 7.56
C THR A 173 -15.24 -3.07 6.74
N TYR A 174 -15.55 -1.83 7.13
CA TYR A 174 -16.48 -0.98 6.40
C TYR A 174 -15.99 -0.68 4.97
N PHE A 175 -14.76 -0.19 4.82
CA PHE A 175 -14.22 0.20 3.52
C PHE A 175 -13.91 -1.00 2.63
N GLY A 176 -13.47 -2.13 3.19
CA GLY A 176 -13.33 -3.36 2.42
C GLY A 176 -14.66 -3.86 1.88
N ALA A 177 -15.73 -3.82 2.69
CA ALA A 177 -17.08 -4.13 2.23
C ALA A 177 -17.59 -3.13 1.19
N LEU A 178 -17.26 -1.83 1.29
CA LEU A 178 -17.60 -0.83 0.29
C LEU A 178 -16.95 -1.14 -1.06
N VAL A 179 -15.63 -1.42 -1.07
CA VAL A 179 -14.91 -1.80 -2.29
C VAL A 179 -15.57 -3.02 -2.92
N LYS A 180 -15.73 -4.12 -2.17
CA LYS A 180 -16.37 -5.35 -2.68
C LYS A 180 -17.76 -5.09 -3.27
N ARG A 181 -18.56 -4.19 -2.68
CA ARG A 181 -19.89 -3.84 -3.24
C ARG A 181 -19.79 -3.06 -4.56
N LEU A 182 -18.93 -2.06 -4.63
CA LEU A 182 -18.75 -1.24 -5.85
C LEU A 182 -18.18 -2.07 -7.00
N ASP A 183 -17.25 -2.95 -6.65
CA ASP A 183 -16.50 -3.83 -7.53
C ASP A 183 -17.26 -5.12 -7.91
N GLU A 184 -18.41 -5.39 -7.29
CA GLU A 184 -19.15 -6.66 -7.42
C GLU A 184 -18.36 -7.91 -7.01
N GLY A 185 -17.26 -7.72 -6.27
CA GLY A 185 -16.42 -8.80 -5.76
C GLY A 185 -15.49 -9.43 -6.81
N ASN A 186 -15.19 -8.71 -7.89
CA ASN A 186 -14.31 -9.16 -8.96
C ASN A 186 -12.82 -9.18 -8.55
N HIS A 187 -12.42 -8.24 -7.69
CA HIS A 187 -11.05 -8.01 -7.26
C HIS A 187 -10.83 -8.35 -5.78
N LEU A 188 -9.58 -8.67 -5.46
CA LEU A 188 -9.15 -8.87 -4.09
C LEU A 188 -9.12 -7.53 -3.33
N VAL A 189 -9.35 -7.58 -2.04
CA VAL A 189 -9.21 -6.47 -1.10
C VAL A 189 -8.16 -6.80 -0.06
N SER A 190 -7.28 -5.86 0.21
CA SER A 190 -6.28 -5.94 1.28
C SER A 190 -6.17 -4.64 2.05
N VAL A 191 -5.47 -4.71 3.19
CA VAL A 191 -5.01 -3.56 3.96
C VAL A 191 -3.49 -3.55 3.87
N GLY A 192 -2.89 -2.42 3.48
CA GLY A 192 -1.43 -2.28 3.36
C GLY A 192 -0.76 -2.07 4.71
N THR A 193 -1.05 -2.95 5.67
CA THR A 193 -0.47 -2.91 7.01
C THR A 193 0.99 -3.32 6.99
N GLU A 194 1.76 -2.74 7.90
CA GLU A 194 3.13 -3.18 8.20
C GLU A 194 3.16 -4.58 8.82
N GLY A 195 2.03 -5.08 9.36
CA GLY A 195 1.90 -6.45 9.87
C GLY A 195 2.05 -6.59 11.39
N PHE A 196 1.93 -5.51 12.16
CA PHE A 196 2.10 -5.59 13.61
C PHE A 196 1.07 -6.49 14.28
N PHE A 197 1.54 -7.29 15.24
CA PHE A 197 0.69 -8.06 16.14
C PHE A 197 0.36 -7.20 17.35
N MET A 198 -0.92 -7.04 17.67
CA MET A 198 -1.29 -6.35 18.92
C MET A 198 -1.41 -7.30 20.11
N ARG A 199 -1.61 -8.60 19.86
CA ARG A 199 -1.94 -9.58 20.90
C ARG A 199 -1.36 -10.96 20.63
N GLY A 200 -1.35 -11.79 21.67
CA GLY A 200 -0.95 -13.19 21.59
C GLY A 200 0.55 -13.35 21.36
N GLU A 201 0.96 -14.58 21.01
CA GLU A 201 2.36 -14.96 20.87
C GLU A 201 3.09 -14.22 19.74
N GLY A 202 2.35 -13.65 18.78
CA GLY A 202 2.92 -12.85 17.69
C GLY A 202 3.58 -11.55 18.15
N VAL A 203 3.21 -11.02 19.32
CA VAL A 203 3.77 -9.76 19.84
C VAL A 203 5.28 -9.83 20.02
N GLU A 204 5.81 -10.99 20.42
CA GLU A 204 7.26 -11.21 20.59
C GLU A 204 8.03 -11.18 19.25
N ALA A 205 7.32 -11.29 18.12
CA ALA A 205 7.91 -11.15 16.80
C ALA A 205 8.00 -9.69 16.34
N ASN A 206 7.31 -8.75 16.99
CA ASN A 206 7.30 -7.35 16.57
C ASN A 206 8.70 -6.70 16.57
N PRO A 207 8.93 -5.69 15.71
CA PRO A 207 10.25 -5.09 15.52
C PRO A 207 10.74 -4.21 16.67
N PHE A 208 9.83 -3.57 17.41
CA PHE A 208 10.16 -2.63 18.48
C PHE A 208 9.08 -2.60 19.55
N ALA A 209 9.47 -2.17 20.75
CA ALA A 209 8.54 -1.98 21.86
C ALA A 209 7.49 -0.91 21.52
N GLY A 210 6.21 -1.27 21.56
CA GLY A 210 5.10 -0.39 21.20
C GLY A 210 4.56 -0.56 19.78
N ALA A 211 5.12 -1.48 18.97
CA ALA A 211 4.48 -1.92 17.73
C ALA A 211 3.08 -2.51 18.00
N GLU A 212 2.91 -3.21 19.13
CA GLU A 212 1.65 -3.76 19.61
C GLU A 212 0.61 -2.69 20.02
N ARG A 213 1.03 -1.42 20.11
CA ARG A 213 0.17 -0.27 20.45
C ARG A 213 -0.11 0.65 19.26
N GLN A 214 0.18 0.21 18.04
CA GLN A 214 -0.09 0.97 16.82
C GLN A 214 -1.54 0.85 16.32
N GLY A 215 -2.45 0.22 17.08
CA GLY A 215 -3.89 0.20 16.78
C GLY A 215 -4.31 -0.65 15.56
N VAL A 216 -3.37 -1.31 14.89
CA VAL A 216 -3.63 -2.18 13.73
C VAL A 216 -3.17 -3.59 14.06
N ASP A 217 -4.12 -4.51 14.17
CA ASP A 217 -3.88 -5.91 14.55
C ASP A 217 -3.98 -6.82 13.31
N VAL A 218 -2.84 -7.30 12.82
CA VAL A 218 -2.79 -8.14 11.60
C VAL A 218 -3.62 -9.42 11.73
N ASP A 219 -3.71 -10.01 12.93
CA ASP A 219 -4.50 -11.22 13.17
C ASP A 219 -6.01 -10.94 13.05
N ARG A 220 -6.50 -9.78 13.53
CA ARG A 220 -7.91 -9.40 13.31
C ARG A 220 -8.22 -9.12 11.85
N LEU A 221 -7.29 -8.52 11.11
CA LEU A 221 -7.47 -8.31 9.66
C LEU A 221 -7.52 -9.65 8.92
N ARG A 222 -6.69 -10.61 9.33
CA ARG A 222 -6.71 -11.98 8.79
C ARG A 222 -8.06 -12.66 9.00
N GLU A 223 -8.75 -12.40 10.10
CA GLU A 223 -10.08 -12.96 10.40
C GLU A 223 -11.24 -12.24 9.69
N SER A 224 -11.04 -11.04 9.14
CA SER A 224 -12.14 -10.24 8.55
C SER A 224 -12.53 -10.65 7.13
N ASP A 225 -13.79 -11.01 6.87
CA ASP A 225 -14.30 -11.33 5.52
C ASP A 225 -14.16 -10.17 4.50
N ALA A 226 -13.89 -8.95 4.97
CA ALA A 226 -13.63 -7.80 4.11
C ALA A 226 -12.22 -7.80 3.48
N VAL A 227 -11.31 -8.66 3.97
CA VAL A 227 -9.90 -8.75 3.57
C VAL A 227 -9.62 -10.13 2.98
N ASP A 228 -9.10 -10.20 1.77
CA ASP A 228 -8.84 -11.46 1.05
C ASP A 228 -7.40 -11.96 1.25
N PHE A 229 -6.45 -11.05 1.47
CA PHE A 229 -5.08 -11.37 1.87
C PHE A 229 -4.55 -10.26 2.79
N VAL A 230 -3.62 -10.61 3.68
CA VAL A 230 -2.97 -9.64 4.56
C VAL A 230 -1.62 -9.21 4.00
N ALA A 231 -1.27 -7.95 4.22
CA ALA A 231 0.06 -7.42 3.97
C ALA A 231 0.95 -7.53 5.22
N ALA A 232 2.25 -7.58 5.01
CA ALA A 232 3.25 -7.25 6.03
C ALA A 232 4.42 -6.54 5.36
N HIS A 233 5.07 -5.62 6.08
CA HIS A 233 6.23 -4.90 5.57
C HIS A 233 7.48 -5.33 6.35
N VAL A 234 8.67 -4.99 5.82
CA VAL A 234 9.95 -5.23 6.50
C VAL A 234 10.91 -4.07 6.30
N TRP A 235 11.08 -3.27 7.36
CA TRP A 235 11.96 -2.11 7.38
C TRP A 235 13.05 -2.23 8.43
N THR A 236 13.88 -3.28 8.36
CA THR A 236 14.88 -3.57 9.41
C THR A 236 15.83 -2.42 9.70
N ASP A 237 16.18 -1.60 8.70
CA ASP A 237 17.06 -0.44 8.88
C ASP A 237 16.39 0.77 9.52
N ASP A 238 15.07 0.89 9.44
CA ASP A 238 14.32 2.02 10.00
C ASP A 238 13.69 1.67 11.35
N TRP A 239 13.35 0.39 11.55
CA TRP A 239 12.76 -0.08 12.80
C TRP A 239 13.78 -0.42 13.88
N MET A 240 15.04 -0.69 13.51
CA MET A 240 16.02 -1.24 14.44
C MET A 240 17.37 -0.52 14.37
N ASP A 241 17.84 -0.06 15.52
CA ASP A 241 19.22 0.37 15.74
C ASP A 241 20.05 -0.84 16.19
N SER A 242 20.49 -1.65 15.23
CA SER A 242 21.20 -2.92 15.48
C SER A 242 22.10 -3.30 14.30
N ASP A 243 23.02 -4.23 14.53
CA ASP A 243 23.89 -4.79 13.49
C ASP A 243 23.12 -5.65 12.47
N ASP A 244 23.74 -5.90 11.31
CA ASP A 244 23.13 -6.65 10.20
C ASP A 244 22.85 -8.11 10.54
N GLU A 245 23.55 -8.72 11.51
CA GLU A 245 23.27 -10.09 11.92
C GLU A 245 22.00 -10.14 12.78
N SER A 246 21.86 -9.19 13.70
CA SER A 246 20.68 -9.00 14.54
C SER A 246 19.42 -8.69 13.72
N LYS A 247 19.53 -7.79 12.75
CA LYS A 247 18.45 -7.45 11.81
C LYS A 247 18.06 -8.64 10.93
N LEU A 248 19.02 -9.48 10.51
CA LEU A 248 18.73 -10.69 9.73
C LEU A 248 17.99 -11.74 10.58
N ARG A 249 18.41 -11.96 11.83
CA ARG A 249 17.68 -12.83 12.78
C ARG A 249 16.25 -12.33 13.02
N PHE A 250 16.06 -11.02 13.09
CA PHE A 250 14.72 -10.43 13.17
C PHE A 250 13.91 -10.73 11.90
N LEU A 251 14.46 -10.47 10.70
CA LEU A 251 13.81 -10.76 9.42
C LEU A 251 13.27 -12.19 9.39
N GLU A 252 14.11 -13.18 9.73
CA GLU A 252 13.72 -14.58 9.75
C GLU A 252 12.58 -14.85 10.73
N ARG A 253 12.69 -14.33 11.95
CA ARG A 253 11.67 -14.53 13.00
C ARG A 253 10.35 -13.87 12.62
N TRP A 254 10.40 -12.67 12.04
CA TRP A 254 9.25 -11.90 11.58
C TRP A 254 8.49 -12.61 10.46
N ILE A 255 9.20 -13.05 9.42
CA ILE A 255 8.60 -13.76 8.30
C ILE A 255 7.99 -15.09 8.78
N ARG A 256 8.72 -15.86 9.59
CA ARG A 256 8.23 -17.15 10.09
C ARG A 256 7.00 -17.01 10.98
N ALA A 257 6.93 -15.98 11.83
CA ALA A 257 5.77 -15.71 12.66
C ALA A 257 4.51 -15.48 11.81
N HIS A 258 4.63 -14.71 10.73
CA HIS A 258 3.55 -14.44 9.80
C HIS A 258 3.15 -15.66 8.94
N LEU A 259 4.13 -16.43 8.46
CA LEU A 259 3.87 -17.64 7.67
C LEU A 259 3.16 -18.70 8.52
N ALA A 260 3.54 -18.85 9.80
CA ALA A 260 2.89 -19.79 10.72
C ALA A 260 1.39 -19.52 10.89
N LYS A 261 0.96 -18.25 10.82
CA LYS A 261 -0.45 -17.84 10.86
C LYS A 261 -1.16 -18.03 9.51
N SER A 262 -0.45 -17.82 8.41
CA SER A 262 -0.99 -17.93 7.03
C SER A 262 -1.26 -19.39 6.62
N ALA A 263 -0.68 -20.34 7.35
CA ALA A 263 -0.92 -21.76 7.14
C ALA A 263 -2.41 -22.13 7.25
N ASN A 264 -3.26 -21.41 7.99
CA ASN A 264 -4.63 -21.85 8.27
C ASN A 264 -5.75 -21.11 7.52
N ASP A 265 -5.60 -19.85 7.10
CA ASP A 265 -6.76 -19.06 6.65
C ASP A 265 -6.55 -18.29 5.33
N LYS A 266 -5.72 -17.23 5.33
CA LYS A 266 -5.57 -16.32 4.19
C LYS A 266 -4.12 -16.19 3.71
N PRO A 267 -3.91 -15.94 2.41
CA PRO A 267 -2.60 -15.57 1.88
C PRO A 267 -2.01 -14.34 2.57
N ILE A 268 -0.68 -14.26 2.52
CA ILE A 268 0.09 -13.09 2.95
C ILE A 268 0.99 -12.61 1.82
N VAL A 269 1.12 -11.29 1.69
CA VAL A 269 2.11 -10.69 0.80
C VAL A 269 3.04 -9.81 1.65
N PHE A 270 4.34 -10.08 1.58
CA PHE A 270 5.36 -9.16 2.07
C PHE A 270 5.55 -8.08 1.02
N GLU A 271 4.65 -7.10 1.03
CA GLU A 271 4.44 -6.17 -0.08
C GLU A 271 5.32 -4.93 -0.05
N GLU A 272 6.09 -4.75 1.02
CA GLU A 272 7.26 -3.89 1.06
C GLU A 272 8.35 -4.57 1.89
N PHE A 273 9.54 -4.73 1.32
CA PHE A 273 10.73 -5.03 2.08
C PHE A 273 11.94 -4.40 1.40
N GLY A 274 12.88 -3.92 2.21
CA GLY A 274 14.08 -3.26 1.74
C GLY A 274 15.26 -3.45 2.67
N LYS A 275 16.46 -3.22 2.13
CA LYS A 275 17.71 -3.16 2.89
C LYS A 275 18.61 -2.08 2.29
N LYS A 276 19.14 -1.16 3.10
CA LYS A 276 20.08 -0.13 2.65
C LYS A 276 21.42 -0.75 2.25
N ARG A 277 22.22 0.01 1.48
CA ARG A 277 23.58 -0.40 1.10
C ARG A 277 24.43 -0.71 2.36
N PRO A 278 25.42 -1.61 2.28
CA PRO A 278 26.06 -2.16 1.06
C PRO A 278 25.24 -3.18 0.27
N LEU A 279 25.44 -3.24 -1.07
CA LEU A 279 24.67 -4.13 -1.96
C LEU A 279 24.80 -5.61 -1.60
N ALA A 280 26.00 -6.09 -1.23
CA ALA A 280 26.17 -7.49 -0.83
C ALA A 280 25.32 -7.88 0.40
N VAL A 281 25.09 -6.94 1.32
CA VAL A 281 24.22 -7.16 2.48
C VAL A 281 22.75 -7.13 2.05
N ARG A 282 22.37 -6.18 1.19
CA ARG A 282 21.03 -6.11 0.58
C ARG A 282 20.67 -7.42 -0.13
N ASP A 283 21.55 -7.91 -0.99
CA ASP A 283 21.35 -9.13 -1.76
C ASP A 283 21.14 -10.34 -0.84
N ALA A 284 21.89 -10.44 0.26
CA ALA A 284 21.73 -11.50 1.26
C ALA A 284 20.36 -11.45 1.94
N TYR A 285 19.88 -10.25 2.30
CA TYR A 285 18.54 -10.07 2.89
C TYR A 285 17.44 -10.43 1.90
N PHE A 286 17.56 -9.99 0.65
CA PHE A 286 16.58 -10.27 -0.40
C PHE A 286 16.52 -11.77 -0.70
N ALA A 287 17.68 -12.41 -0.87
CA ALA A 287 17.78 -13.85 -1.04
C ALA A 287 17.11 -14.59 0.12
N ARG A 288 17.40 -14.19 1.36
CA ARG A 288 16.82 -14.84 2.54
C ARG A 288 15.30 -14.67 2.62
N THR A 289 14.77 -13.48 2.32
CA THR A 289 13.32 -13.26 2.21
C THR A 289 12.72 -14.23 1.20
N PHE A 290 13.23 -14.28 -0.04
CA PHE A 290 12.69 -15.17 -1.06
C PHE A 290 12.82 -16.66 -0.73
N GLU A 291 13.88 -17.08 -0.03
CA GLU A 291 14.02 -18.44 0.47
C GLU A 291 12.94 -18.78 1.49
N LEU A 292 12.74 -17.95 2.51
CA LEU A 292 11.76 -18.17 3.57
C LEU A 292 10.33 -18.28 3.02
N LEU A 293 9.97 -17.42 2.07
CA LEU A 293 8.63 -17.44 1.48
C LEU A 293 8.39 -18.69 0.62
N ARG A 294 9.46 -19.30 0.07
CA ARG A 294 9.36 -20.57 -0.66
C ARG A 294 9.23 -21.78 0.27
N GLU A 295 9.52 -21.64 1.56
CA GLU A 295 9.28 -22.69 2.55
C GLU A 295 7.78 -22.90 2.83
N ASP A 296 6.91 -21.96 2.43
CA ASP A 296 5.46 -22.17 2.48
C ASP A 296 5.00 -23.10 1.34
N ASP A 297 4.89 -24.40 1.66
CA ASP A 297 4.46 -25.45 0.74
C ASP A 297 3.09 -25.18 0.09
N ARG A 298 2.25 -24.34 0.71
CA ARG A 298 0.93 -23.98 0.22
C ARG A 298 0.94 -22.87 -0.84
N ARG A 299 2.10 -22.24 -1.09
CA ARG A 299 2.28 -21.12 -2.04
C ARG A 299 1.31 -19.96 -1.80
N ARG A 300 1.08 -19.63 -0.53
CA ARG A 300 0.21 -18.55 -0.05
C ARG A 300 0.99 -17.28 0.29
N ALA A 301 2.30 -17.28 0.09
CA ALA A 301 3.18 -16.15 0.34
C ALA A 301 3.63 -15.48 -0.96
N GLY A 302 3.49 -14.15 -1.01
CA GLY A 302 4.06 -13.29 -2.07
C GLY A 302 5.10 -12.30 -1.52
N ALA A 303 5.90 -11.71 -2.40
CA ALA A 303 6.90 -10.70 -2.04
C ALA A 303 6.98 -9.60 -3.10
N LEU A 304 6.99 -8.34 -2.64
CA LEU A 304 7.24 -7.15 -3.46
C LEU A 304 8.30 -6.32 -2.73
N PHE A 305 9.47 -6.16 -3.33
CA PHE A 305 10.52 -5.34 -2.74
C PHE A 305 10.26 -3.85 -2.99
N TRP A 306 10.72 -3.02 -2.08
CA TRP A 306 10.74 -1.57 -2.25
C TRP A 306 12.14 -1.09 -2.60
N LEU A 307 12.35 -0.33 -3.68
CA LEU A 307 11.46 -0.13 -4.82
C LEU A 307 12.26 -0.31 -6.11
N LEU A 308 11.58 -0.62 -7.22
CA LEU A 308 12.21 -0.69 -8.54
C LEU A 308 12.10 0.67 -9.24
N SER A 309 13.23 1.19 -9.71
CA SER A 309 13.27 2.48 -10.42
C SER A 309 14.43 2.53 -11.43
N PRO A 310 14.34 3.32 -12.52
CA PRO A 310 15.47 3.60 -13.38
C PRO A 310 16.59 4.30 -12.58
N ALA A 311 17.84 4.06 -13.01
CA ALA A 311 19.04 4.56 -12.32
C ALA A 311 19.18 6.09 -12.37
N GLU A 312 18.46 6.76 -13.27
CA GLU A 312 18.40 8.21 -13.41
C GLU A 312 17.58 8.89 -12.32
N ILE A 313 16.71 8.14 -11.63
CA ILE A 313 15.92 8.65 -10.51
C ILE A 313 16.76 8.54 -9.24
N GLU A 314 16.85 9.65 -8.50
CA GLU A 314 17.61 9.70 -7.25
C GLU A 314 17.02 8.74 -6.20
N ASP A 315 17.90 7.94 -5.59
CA ASP A 315 17.57 7.07 -4.47
C ASP A 315 17.41 7.91 -3.19
N TYR A 316 16.17 8.32 -2.92
CA TYR A 316 15.86 9.27 -1.85
C TYR A 316 15.79 8.64 -0.45
N ASP A 317 15.57 7.32 -0.36
CA ASP A 317 15.42 6.60 0.91
C ASP A 317 16.51 5.53 1.14
N GLY A 318 17.34 5.26 0.14
CA GLY A 318 18.44 4.31 0.23
C GLY A 318 18.03 2.86 -0.04
N PHE A 319 16.80 2.60 -0.48
CA PHE A 319 16.27 1.27 -0.74
C PHE A 319 16.11 0.96 -2.24
N THR A 320 16.24 1.95 -3.12
CA THR A 320 16.05 1.80 -4.57
C THR A 320 16.92 0.69 -5.17
N VAL A 321 16.29 -0.19 -5.94
CA VAL A 321 16.90 -1.28 -6.73
C VAL A 321 16.97 -0.87 -8.19
#